data_AF-A0A1E4FWB0-F1
#
_entry.id   AF-A0A1E4FWB0-F1
#
_cell.length_a   1.000
_cell.length_b   1.000
_cell.length_c   1.000
_cell.angle_alpha   90.00
_cell.angle_beta   90.00
_cell.angle_gamma   90.00
#
_symmetry.space_group_name_H-M   'P 1'
#
loop_
_entity.id
_entity.type
_entity.pdbx_description
1 polymer ?
#
loop_
_entity_poly.entity_id
_entity_poly.type
_entity_poly.pdbx_seq_one_letter_code
_entity_poly.pdbx_strand_id
1 'polypeptide(L)'
;MIYDRSLVGRLSEADGVKPEVDLVPFGEGGVSRRHAQITRAEGQVYLEDLSSSNGTFLNGTRLQPGLQTPLKHQDEVRFGSLRFQYWHTQA
;
A
#
# COMPACT_ATOMS: atom_id res chain seq x y z
N MET A 1 10.19 -7.78 -18.83
CA MET A 1 8.98 -7.21 -18.23
C MET A 1 9.36 -6.77 -16.83
N ILE A 2 9.50 -5.47 -16.61
CA ILE A 2 9.95 -4.90 -15.33
C ILE A 2 8.68 -4.50 -14.56
N TYR A 3 8.39 -5.21 -13.47
CA TYR A 3 7.39 -4.78 -12.50
C TYR A 3 8.13 -3.92 -11.48
N ASP A 4 7.80 -2.64 -11.42
CA ASP A 4 8.24 -1.82 -10.30
C ASP A 4 7.30 -2.08 -9.13
N ARG A 5 7.87 -2.58 -8.03
CA ARG A 5 7.15 -3.06 -6.85
C ARG A 5 7.69 -2.34 -5.63
N SER A 6 6.84 -1.60 -4.94
CA SER A 6 7.15 -0.97 -3.66
C SER A 6 6.32 -1.57 -2.52
N LEU A 7 6.99 -2.18 -1.55
CA LEU A 7 6.38 -2.62 -0.30
C LEU A 7 6.03 -1.39 0.53
N VAL A 8 4.78 -1.34 0.96
CA VAL A 8 4.27 -0.35 1.90
C VAL A 8 4.07 -1.04 3.25
N GLY A 9 4.62 -0.45 4.31
CA GLY A 9 4.50 -1.03 5.63
C GLY A 9 5.24 -0.26 6.70
N ARG A 10 5.60 -0.99 7.76
CA ARG A 10 6.30 -0.46 8.92
C ARG A 10 7.71 -1.06 8.99
N LEU A 11 8.73 -0.23 9.15
CA LEU A 11 10.08 -0.71 9.46
C LEU A 11 10.07 -1.62 10.70
N SER A 12 10.76 -2.76 10.61
CA SER A 12 11.03 -3.64 11.75
C SER A 12 12.41 -4.27 11.61
N GLU A 13 13.38 -3.76 12.35
CA GLU A 13 14.75 -4.30 12.36
C GLU A 13 14.78 -5.73 12.92
N ALA A 14 13.97 -6.01 13.95
CA ALA A 14 13.89 -7.32 14.58
C ALA A 14 13.50 -8.44 13.60
N ASP A 15 12.69 -8.12 12.59
CA ASP A 15 12.25 -9.06 11.56
C ASP A 15 12.98 -8.86 10.22
N GLY A 16 13.94 -7.94 10.15
CA GLY A 16 14.64 -7.59 8.91
C GLY A 16 13.74 -7.00 7.83
N VAL A 17 12.59 -6.42 8.18
CA VAL A 17 11.65 -5.84 7.21
C VAL A 17 11.92 -4.34 7.06
N LYS A 18 12.41 -3.94 5.89
CA LYS A 18 12.58 -2.55 5.49
C LYS A 18 11.73 -2.25 4.24
N PRO A 19 10.52 -1.68 4.39
CA PRO A 19 9.69 -1.33 3.25
C PRO A 19 10.30 -0.17 2.45
N GLU A 20 10.06 -0.13 1.14
CA GLU A 20 10.42 1.03 0.30
C GLU A 20 9.61 2.27 0.70
N VAL A 21 8.37 2.07 1.16
CA VAL A 21 7.52 3.12 1.73
C VAL A 21 7.26 2.79 3.21
N ASP A 22 8.04 3.43 4.08
CA ASP A 22 7.89 3.31 5.53
C ASP A 22 6.84 4.30 6.06
N LEU A 23 5.83 3.76 6.74
CA LEU A 23 4.73 4.54 7.30
C LEU A 23 4.91 4.90 8.78
N VAL A 24 5.98 4.42 9.46
CA VAL A 24 6.29 4.79 10.86
C VAL A 24 6.19 6.31 11.12
N PRO A 25 6.73 7.20 10.26
CA PRO A 25 6.70 8.64 10.51
C PRO A 25 5.30 9.25 10.59
N PHE A 26 4.28 8.55 10.07
CA PHE A 26 2.88 9.00 10.10
C PHE A 26 2.10 8.41 11.29
N GLY A 27 2.76 7.65 12.17
CA GLY A 27 2.20 7.00 13.35
C GLY A 27 2.03 5.48 13.20
N GLU A 28 1.83 4.78 14.32
CA GLU A 28 1.73 3.30 14.30
C GLU A 28 0.56 2.80 13.44
N GLY A 29 -0.57 3.50 13.47
CA GLY A 29 -1.63 3.36 12.47
C GLY A 29 -2.26 1.97 12.32
N GLY A 30 -1.88 1.01 13.15
CA GLY A 30 -2.15 -0.40 12.89
C GLY A 30 -1.50 -0.95 11.61
N VAL A 31 -0.42 -0.34 11.13
CA VAL A 31 0.28 -0.76 9.91
C VAL A 31 1.13 -2.00 10.18
N SER A 32 1.04 -2.98 9.28
CA SER A 32 1.80 -4.22 9.36
C SER A 32 3.19 -3.99 8.77
N ARG A 33 4.19 -4.78 9.19
CA ARG A 33 5.54 -4.69 8.64
C ARG A 33 5.54 -4.84 7.12
N ARG A 34 4.78 -5.82 6.62
CA ARG A 34 4.43 -6.01 5.21
C ARG A 34 2.93 -5.80 5.09
N HIS A 35 2.47 -4.59 4.76
CA HIS A 35 1.04 -4.26 4.83
C HIS A 35 0.39 -4.35 3.45
N ALA A 36 0.97 -3.66 2.47
CA ALA A 36 0.46 -3.65 1.11
C ALA A 36 1.61 -3.60 0.10
N GLN A 37 1.30 -3.93 -1.14
CA GLN A 37 2.19 -3.84 -2.28
C GLN A 37 1.59 -2.85 -3.27
N ILE A 38 2.38 -1.86 -3.68
CA ILE A 38 2.10 -1.07 -4.88
C ILE A 38 2.89 -1.68 -6.03
N THR A 39 2.22 -1.93 -7.15
CA THR A 39 2.85 -2.45 -8.37
C THR A 39 2.53 -1.51 -9.53
N ARG A 40 3.56 -1.07 -10.27
CA ARG A 40 3.39 -0.39 -11.54
C ARG A 40 3.67 -1.38 -12.68
N ALA A 41 2.67 -1.57 -13.54
CA ALA A 41 2.73 -2.47 -14.69
C ALA A 41 1.95 -1.86 -15.85
N GLU A 42 2.55 -1.87 -17.05
CA GLU A 42 1.86 -1.47 -18.29
C GLU A 42 1.18 -0.09 -18.23
N GLY A 43 1.79 0.86 -17.51
CA GLY A 43 1.25 2.22 -17.35
C GLY A 43 0.15 2.34 -16.28
N GLN A 44 -0.32 1.24 -15.70
CA GLN A 44 -1.28 1.21 -14.61
C GLN A 44 -0.57 0.96 -13.27
N VAL A 45 -1.13 1.55 -12.20
CA VAL A 45 -0.70 1.28 -10.82
C VAL A 45 -1.77 0.46 -10.12
N TYR A 46 -1.33 -0.55 -9.38
CA TYR A 46 -2.17 -1.47 -8.63
C TYR A 46 -1.79 -1.42 -7.15
N LEU A 47 -2.80 -1.61 -6.31
CA LEU A 47 -2.70 -1.77 -4.88
C LEU A 47 -3.17 -3.18 -4.49
N GLU A 48 -2.40 -3.84 -3.63
CA GLU A 48 -2.67 -5.19 -3.14
C GLU A 48 -2.44 -5.23 -1.63
N ASP A 49 -3.41 -5.73 -0.86
CA ASP A 49 -3.23 -6.00 0.56
C ASP A 49 -2.46 -7.32 0.76
N LEU A 50 -1.40 -7.31 1.57
CA LEU A 50 -0.53 -8.48 1.81
C LEU A 50 -0.96 -9.29 3.04
N SER A 51 -2.27 -9.50 3.21
CA SER A 51 -2.85 -10.10 4.42
C SER A 51 -2.51 -9.29 5.68
N SER A 52 -2.68 -7.97 5.60
CA SER A 52 -2.36 -7.09 6.70
C SER A 52 -3.34 -7.27 7.87
N SER A 53 -2.85 -7.01 9.09
CA SER A 53 -3.63 -7.24 10.32
C SER A 53 -4.90 -6.38 10.39
N ASN A 54 -4.80 -5.12 9.97
CA ASN A 54 -5.92 -4.16 10.02
C ASN A 54 -6.56 -3.88 8.65
N GLY A 55 -6.02 -4.49 7.59
CA GLY A 55 -6.51 -4.34 6.23
C GLY A 55 -6.08 -3.05 5.54
N THR A 56 -6.07 -3.13 4.21
CA THR A 56 -5.99 -2.00 3.29
C THR A 56 -7.39 -1.66 2.76
N PHE A 57 -7.68 -0.38 2.60
CA PHE A 57 -8.95 0.11 2.06
C PHE A 57 -8.71 1.05 0.89
N LEU A 58 -9.59 0.99 -0.10
CA LEU A 58 -9.65 1.88 -1.24
C LEU A 58 -11.03 2.54 -1.27
N ASN A 59 -11.08 3.88 -1.16
CA ASN A 59 -12.31 4.66 -1.14
C ASN A 59 -13.35 4.14 -0.10
N GLY A 60 -12.87 3.74 1.08
CA GLY A 60 -13.68 3.18 2.16
C GLY A 60 -14.00 1.69 2.06
N THR A 61 -13.77 1.05 0.91
CA THR A 61 -13.98 -0.40 0.73
C THR A 61 -12.72 -1.17 1.11
N ARG A 62 -12.85 -2.19 1.97
CA ARG A 62 -11.74 -3.07 2.35
C ARG A 62 -11.36 -3.95 1.15
N LEU A 63 -10.08 -3.99 0.82
CA LEU A 63 -9.58 -4.84 -0.25
C LEU A 63 -9.57 -6.31 0.19
N GLN A 64 -9.74 -7.20 -0.78
CA GLN A 64 -9.47 -8.62 -0.58
C GLN A 64 -7.95 -8.84 -0.58
N PRO A 65 -7.39 -9.51 0.45
CA PRO A 65 -5.95 -9.83 0.48
C PRO A 65 -5.51 -10.62 -0.76
N GLY A 66 -4.38 -10.23 -1.34
CA GLY A 66 -3.78 -10.84 -2.54
C GLY A 66 -4.46 -10.47 -3.87
N LEU A 67 -5.55 -9.70 -3.85
CA LEU A 67 -6.20 -9.22 -5.09
C LEU A 67 -5.64 -7.86 -5.49
N GLN A 68 -5.02 -7.80 -6.67
CA GLN A 68 -4.54 -6.54 -7.24
C GLN A 68 -5.73 -5.68 -7.69
N THR A 69 -5.82 -4.48 -7.12
CA THR A 69 -6.90 -3.53 -7.42
C THR A 69 -6.29 -2.28 -8.07
N PRO A 70 -6.76 -1.85 -9.25
CA PRO A 70 -6.20 -0.69 -9.94
C PRO A 70 -6.47 0.61 -9.15
N LEU A 71 -5.44 1.45 -9.01
CA LEU A 71 -5.57 2.79 -8.44
C LEU A 71 -5.86 3.83 -9.52
N LYS A 72 -6.76 4.76 -9.20
CA LYS A 72 -7.13 5.92 -10.01
C LYS A 72 -6.69 7.21 -9.34
N HIS A 73 -6.46 8.24 -10.15
CA HIS A 73 -6.10 9.56 -9.64
C HIS A 73 -7.14 10.03 -8.61
N GLN A 74 -6.68 10.58 -7.49
CA GLN A 74 -7.46 11.03 -6.33
C GLN A 74 -8.09 9.95 -5.45
N ASP A 75 -7.86 8.66 -5.73
CA ASP A 75 -8.32 7.60 -4.85
C ASP A 75 -7.80 7.78 -3.42
N GLU A 76 -8.68 7.59 -2.46
CA GLU A 76 -8.30 7.51 -1.05
C GLU A 76 -7.81 6.09 -0.75
N VAL A 77 -6.60 6.00 -0.22
CA VAL A 77 -6.00 4.75 0.24
C VAL A 77 -5.85 4.80 1.75
N ARG A 78 -6.27 3.74 2.44
CA ARG A 78 -6.06 3.60 3.88
C ARG A 78 -5.29 2.34 4.21
N PHE A 79 -4.23 2.49 5.00
CA PHE A 79 -3.43 1.39 5.55
C PHE A 79 -3.68 1.33 7.05
N GLY A 80 -4.44 0.33 7.52
CA GLY A 80 -4.98 0.35 8.88
C GLY A 80 -5.84 1.59 9.11
N SER A 81 -5.42 2.47 10.01
CA SER A 81 -6.09 3.76 10.28
C SER A 81 -5.45 4.96 9.57
N LEU A 82 -4.28 4.81 8.94
CA LEU A 82 -3.61 5.90 8.24
C LEU A 82 -4.23 6.11 6.86
N ARG A 83 -4.63 7.35 6.58
CA ARG A 83 -5.34 7.75 5.35
C ARG A 83 -4.43 8.60 4.48
N PHE A 84 -4.36 8.24 3.20
CA PHE A 84 -3.59 8.91 2.17
C PHE A 84 -4.47 9.12 0.93
N GLN A 85 -4.06 10.03 0.07
CA GLN A 85 -4.66 10.19 -1.25
C GLN A 85 -3.62 9.87 -2.31
N TYR A 86 -4.01 9.08 -3.31
CA TYR A 86 -3.15 8.72 -4.42
C TYR A 86 -3.25 9.75 -5.54
N TRP A 87 -2.10 10.29 -5.94
CA TRP A 87 -1.97 11.25 -7.03
C TRP A 87 -0.99 10.71 -8.06
N HIS A 88 -1.36 10.80 -9.33
CA HIS A 88 -0.45 10.61 -10.46
C HIS A 88 -0.78 11.59 -11.57
N THR A 89 0.20 11.99 -12.35
CA THR A 89 -0.04 12.78 -13.55
C THR A 89 -0.50 11.84 -14.66
N GLN A 90 -1.66 12.10 -15.26
CA GLN A 90 -2.00 11.51 -16.55
C GLN A 90 -1.17 12.27 -17.59
N ALA A 91 -0.35 11.53 -18.34
CA ALA A 91 0.38 12.09 -19.48
C ALA A 91 -0.59 12.46 -20.60
#